data_AF-A0A1N6NCQ4-F1
#
_entry.id   AF-A0A1N6NCQ4-F1
#
_cell.length_a   1.000
_cell.length_b   1.000
_cell.length_c   1.000
_cell.angle_alpha   90.00
_cell.angle_beta   90.00
_cell.angle_gamma   90.00
#
_symmetry.space_group_name_H-M   'P 1'
#
loop_
_entity.id
_entity.type
_entity.pdbx_description
1 polymer ?
#
loop_
_entity_poly.entity_id
_entity_poly.type
_entity_poly.pdbx_seq_one_letter_code
_entity_poly.pdbx_strand_id
1 'polypeptide(L)'
;MPRYTDALDLLKEQERALHRAIASRLAEEAGQPAGAELTQALVSAADEAIAQWAAGGEEEHDLAAFRPLGPLEHLLIEHRRTLELIDDLMDRRLG
;
A
#
# COMPACT_ATOMS: atom_id res chain seq x y z
N MET A 1 -8.27 18.79 18.99
CA MET A 1 -8.72 17.59 18.29
C MET A 1 -8.73 17.92 16.80
N PRO A 2 -7.84 17.31 15.99
CA PRO A 2 -7.93 17.47 14.54
C PRO A 2 -9.35 17.04 14.10
N ARG A 3 -9.96 17.76 13.15
CA ARG A 3 -11.29 17.39 12.69
C ARG A 3 -11.16 16.05 11.97
N TYR A 4 -12.17 15.20 12.11
CA TYR A 4 -12.24 13.89 11.47
C TYR A 4 -11.89 13.93 9.96
N THR A 5 -12.31 14.99 9.25
CA THR A 5 -11.96 15.23 7.83
C THR A 5 -10.45 15.36 7.62
N ASP A 6 -9.75 16.08 8.51
CA ASP A 6 -8.30 16.26 8.43
C ASP A 6 -7.56 14.92 8.58
N ALA A 7 -8.05 14.05 9.46
CA ALA A 7 -7.46 12.73 9.67
C ALA A 7 -7.66 11.79 8.46
N LEU A 8 -8.84 11.80 7.85
CA LEU A 8 -9.13 11.02 6.65
C LEU A 8 -8.30 11.49 5.44
N ASP A 9 -8.16 12.80 5.27
CA ASP A 9 -7.37 13.38 4.18
C ASP A 9 -5.87 13.04 4.34
N LEU A 10 -5.35 13.08 5.57
CA LEU A 10 -3.99 12.65 5.87
C LEU A 10 -3.75 11.17 5.55
N LEU A 11 -4.70 10.29 5.90
CA LEU A 11 -4.58 8.86 5.58
C LEU A 11 -4.64 8.60 4.07
N LYS A 12 -5.47 9.34 3.33
CA LYS A 12 -5.51 9.26 1.85
C LYS A 12 -4.23 9.78 1.20
N GLU A 13 -3.56 10.77 1.80
CA GLU A 13 -2.24 11.20 1.33
C GLU A 13 -1.18 10.14 1.62
N GLN A 14 -1.23 9.51 2.80
CA GLN A 14 -0.34 8.41 3.17
C GLN A 14 -0.53 7.19 2.24
N GLU A 15 -1.77 6.81 1.93
CA GLU A 15 -2.09 5.72 1.00
C GLU A 15 -1.47 5.99 -0.38
N ARG A 16 -1.66 7.20 -0.92
CA ARG A 16 -1.07 7.61 -2.21
C ARG A 16 0.47 7.63 -2.17
N ALA A 17 1.06 7.97 -1.04
CA ALA A 17 2.51 7.92 -0.86
C ALA A 17 3.03 6.47 -0.85
N LEU A 18 2.32 5.56 -0.18
CA LEU A 18 2.63 4.13 -0.16
C LEU A 18 2.50 3.52 -1.55
N HIS A 19 1.46 3.88 -2.31
CA HIS A 19 1.28 3.44 -3.69
C HIS A 19 2.47 3.81 -4.58
N ARG A 20 2.97 5.05 -4.48
CA ARG A 20 4.18 5.49 -5.19
C ARG A 20 5.44 4.77 -4.71
N ALA A 21 5.55 4.51 -3.41
CA ALA A 21 6.69 3.78 -2.85
C ALA A 21 6.73 2.33 -3.37
N ILE A 22 5.58 1.66 -3.45
CA ILE A 22 5.44 0.31 -4.03
C ILE A 22 5.87 0.33 -5.51
N ALA A 23 5.37 1.28 -6.29
CA ALA A 23 5.73 1.42 -7.70
C ALA A 23 7.23 1.69 -7.91
N SER A 24 7.82 2.58 -7.08
CA SER A 24 9.26 2.84 -7.10
C SER A 24 10.07 1.60 -6.74
N ARG A 25 9.60 0.83 -5.75
CA ARG A 25 10.29 -0.38 -5.31
C ARG A 25 10.27 -1.47 -6.37
N LEU A 26 9.14 -1.66 -7.04
CA LEU A 26 9.04 -2.56 -8.19
C LEU A 26 9.95 -2.13 -9.34
N ALA A 27 10.10 -0.82 -9.58
CA ALA A 27 11.02 -0.30 -10.59
C ALA A 27 12.48 -0.65 -10.24
N GLU A 28 12.90 -0.44 -8.98
CA GLU A 28 14.23 -0.82 -8.50
C GLU A 28 14.48 -2.32 -8.64
N GLU A 29 13.50 -3.15 -8.27
CA GLU A 29 13.60 -4.62 -8.38
C GLU A 29 13.64 -5.10 -9.84
N ALA A 30 12.99 -4.36 -10.75
CA ALA A 30 13.08 -4.55 -12.20
C ALA A 30 14.40 -4.02 -12.82
N GLY A 31 15.30 -3.46 -12.01
CA GLY A 31 16.59 -2.93 -12.44
C GLY A 31 16.51 -1.55 -13.10
N GLN A 32 15.40 -0.82 -12.93
CA GLN A 32 15.31 0.56 -13.37
C GLN A 32 16.03 1.50 -12.41
N PRO A 33 16.61 2.61 -12.91
CA PRO A 33 17.29 3.57 -12.06
C PRO A 33 16.30 4.24 -11.08
N ALA A 34 16.68 4.27 -9.80
CA ALA A 34 15.92 4.96 -8.76
C ALA A 34 15.73 6.44 -9.12
N GLY A 35 14.48 6.90 -9.16
CA GLY A 35 14.13 8.26 -9.59
C GLY A 35 13.81 8.41 -11.08
N ALA A 36 13.77 7.32 -11.85
CA ALA A 36 13.10 7.33 -13.15
C ALA A 36 11.64 7.76 -12.98
N GLU A 37 11.12 8.48 -13.97
CA GLU A 37 9.73 8.93 -13.97
C GLU A 37 8.80 7.72 -13.81
N LEU A 38 7.86 7.78 -12.85
CA LEU A 38 6.87 6.71 -12.63
C LEU A 38 5.99 6.60 -13.87
N THR A 39 6.39 5.72 -14.78
CA THR A 39 5.61 5.45 -16.00
C THR A 39 4.29 4.80 -15.64
N GLN A 40 3.29 4.94 -16.51
CA GLN A 40 1.99 4.29 -16.34
C GLN A 40 2.10 2.77 -16.18
N ALA A 41 3.13 2.15 -16.77
CA ALA A 41 3.41 0.73 -16.62
C ALA A 41 3.82 0.36 -15.18
N LEU A 42 4.61 1.20 -14.50
CA LEU A 42 5.00 0.97 -13.10
C LEU A 42 3.85 1.18 -12.13
N VAL A 43 2.99 2.17 -12.41
CA VAL A 43 1.76 2.38 -11.64
C VAL A 43 0.85 1.16 -11.77
N SER A 44 0.65 0.65 -13.00
CA SER A 44 -0.14 -0.56 -13.23
C SER A 44 0.48 -1.79 -12.57
N ALA A 45 1.81 -1.91 -12.54
CA ALA A 45 2.49 -3.00 -11.85
C ALA A 45 2.29 -2.93 -10.33
N ALA A 46 2.26 -1.72 -9.75
CA ALA A 46 1.94 -1.54 -8.34
C ALA A 46 0.49 -1.92 -8.03
N ASP A 47 -0.47 -1.51 -8.88
CA ASP A 47 -1.87 -1.93 -8.75
C ASP A 47 -2.01 -3.46 -8.80
N GLU A 48 -1.29 -4.10 -9.72
CA GLU A 48 -1.31 -5.55 -9.86
C GLU A 48 -0.67 -6.24 -8.64
N ALA A 49 0.45 -5.75 -8.13
CA ALA A 49 1.09 -6.30 -6.94
C ALA A 49 0.19 -6.17 -5.70
N ILE A 50 -0.48 -5.03 -5.54
CA ILE A 50 -1.46 -4.80 -4.46
C ILE A 50 -2.64 -5.76 -4.60
N ALA A 51 -3.17 -5.92 -5.82
CA ALA A 51 -4.30 -6.81 -6.07
C ALA A 51 -3.94 -8.29 -5.83
N GLN A 52 -2.75 -8.72 -6.28
CA GLN A 52 -2.25 -10.07 -6.08
C GLN A 52 -2.04 -10.36 -4.59
N TRP A 53 -1.43 -9.42 -3.85
CA TRP A 53 -1.22 -9.56 -2.41
C TRP A 53 -2.56 -9.57 -1.66
N ALA A 54 -3.50 -8.68 -2.00
CA ALA A 54 -4.85 -8.70 -1.42
C ALA A 54 -5.62 -10.00 -1.71
N ALA A 55 -5.38 -10.64 -2.86
CA ALA A 55 -5.99 -11.90 -3.24
C ALA A 55 -5.35 -13.13 -2.59
N GLY A 56 -4.09 -13.04 -2.11
CA GLY A 56 -3.35 -14.13 -1.46
C GLY A 56 -4.02 -14.67 -0.18
N GLY A 57 -4.95 -13.92 0.38
CA GLY A 57 -5.73 -14.35 1.54
C GLY A 57 -4.92 -14.35 2.85
N GLU A 58 -5.63 -14.34 3.97
CA GLU A 58 -5.02 -14.25 5.31
C GLU A 58 -4.05 -15.41 5.60
N GLU A 59 -4.27 -16.59 5.05
CA GLU A 59 -3.41 -17.77 5.27
C GLU A 59 -1.99 -17.61 4.66
N GLU A 60 -1.86 -17.00 3.47
CA GLU A 60 -0.53 -16.71 2.91
C GLU A 60 0.18 -15.59 3.66
N HIS A 61 -0.59 -14.62 4.19
CA HIS A 61 -0.05 -13.54 5.01
C HIS A 61 0.42 -14.03 6.39
N ASP A 62 -0.31 -14.96 7.02
CA ASP A 62 0.08 -15.59 8.27
C ASP A 62 1.34 -16.44 8.09
N LEU A 63 1.47 -17.16 6.97
CA LEU A 63 2.71 -17.89 6.65
C LEU A 63 3.89 -16.95 6.37
N ALA A 64 3.63 -15.79 5.76
CA ALA A 64 4.64 -14.74 5.54
C ALA A 64 5.06 -14.06 6.85
N ALA A 65 4.19 -13.98 7.85
CA ALA A 65 4.52 -13.43 9.18
C ALA A 65 5.64 -14.21 9.90
N PHE A 66 5.87 -15.48 9.52
CA PHE A 66 6.97 -16.31 10.03
C PHE A 66 8.24 -16.26 9.17
N ARG A 67 8.26 -15.50 8.07
CA ARG A 67 9.44 -15.30 7.22
C ARG A 67 9.92 -13.85 7.32
N PRO A 68 11.22 -13.59 7.10
CA PRO A 68 11.69 -12.22 6.96
C PRO A 68 11.03 -11.59 5.74
N LEU A 69 10.25 -10.54 5.99
CA LEU A 69 9.54 -9.81 4.95
C LEU A 69 10.52 -8.98 4.13
N GLY A 70 10.36 -9.01 2.81
CA GLY A 70 11.06 -8.15 1.89
C GLY A 70 10.60 -6.69 1.99
N PRO A 71 11.39 -5.72 1.51
CA PRO A 71 11.00 -4.31 1.50
C PRO A 71 9.67 -4.03 0.79
N LEU A 72 9.36 -4.76 -0.29
CA LEU A 72 8.08 -4.65 -0.99
C LEU A 72 6.91 -5.17 -0.14
N GLU A 73 7.08 -6.31 0.52
CA GLU A 73 6.04 -6.91 1.38
C GLU A 73 5.72 -6.00 2.58
N HIS A 74 6.73 -5.34 3.15
CA HIS A 74 6.52 -4.32 4.18
C HIS A 74 5.65 -3.16 3.68
N LEU A 75 5.88 -2.69 2.46
CA LEU A 75 5.06 -1.60 1.88
C LEU A 75 3.62 -2.05 1.61
N LEU A 76 3.42 -3.30 1.16
CA LEU A 76 2.09 -3.86 0.91
C LEU A 76 1.28 -4.02 2.20
N ILE A 77 1.91 -4.49 3.29
CA ILE A 77 1.27 -4.60 4.61
C ILE A 77 0.85 -3.22 5.13
N GLU A 78 1.72 -2.22 5.04
CA GLU A 78 1.42 -0.86 5.49
C GLU A 78 0.32 -0.20 4.63
N HIS A 79 0.30 -0.49 3.33
CA HIS A 79 -0.79 -0.05 2.43
C HIS A 79 -2.13 -0.63 2.88
N ARG A 80 -2.18 -1.93 3.13
CA ARG A 80 -3.39 -2.61 3.61
C ARG A 80 -3.88 -2.07 4.96
N ARG A 81 -2.99 -1.92 5.93
CA ARG A 81 -3.33 -1.32 7.24
C ARG A 81 -3.89 0.09 7.10
N THR A 82 -3.32 0.88 6.19
CA THR A 82 -3.82 2.24 5.92
C THR A 82 -5.23 2.21 5.34
N LEU A 83 -5.53 1.29 4.43
CA LEU A 83 -6.88 1.10 3.89
C LEU A 83 -7.88 0.67 4.98
N GLU A 84 -7.50 -0.28 5.84
CA GLU A 84 -8.35 -0.71 6.95
C GLU A 84 -8.68 0.45 7.90
N LEU A 85 -7.71 1.32 8.20
CA LEU A 85 -7.94 2.53 9.00
C LEU A 85 -8.85 3.55 8.30
N ILE A 86 -8.72 3.70 6.98
CA ILE A 86 -9.60 4.57 6.17
C ILE A 86 -11.03 4.04 6.23
N ASP A 87 -11.23 2.75 6.02
CA ASP A 87 -12.54 2.09 6.05
C ASP A 87 -13.16 2.19 7.45
N ASP A 88 -12.40 1.91 8.50
CA ASP A 88 -12.84 2.06 9.90
C ASP A 88 -13.31 3.49 10.22
N LEU A 89 -12.55 4.50 9.76
CA LEU A 89 -12.96 5.89 9.94
C LEU A 89 -14.21 6.17 9.12
N MET A 90 -14.29 5.72 7.87
CA MET A 90 -15.45 5.95 7.02
C MET A 90 -16.73 5.29 7.55
N ASP A 91 -16.62 4.09 8.12
CA ASP A 91 -17.76 3.37 8.71
C ASP A 91 -18.30 4.13 9.94
N ARG A 92 -17.42 4.64 10.80
CA ARG A 92 -17.79 5.52 11.93
C ARG A 92 -18.46 6.83 11.53
N ARG A 93 -18.40 7.23 10.26
CA ARG A 93 -19.13 8.40 9.74
C ARG A 93 -20.55 8.05 9.28
N LEU A 94 -20.76 6.80 8.86
CA LEU A 94 -22.03 6.32 8.31
C LEU A 94 -22.94 5.67 9.37
N GLY A 95 -22.37 5.18 10.48
CA GLY A 95 -23.09 4.74 11.68
C GLY A 95 -23.42 5.87 12.64
#